data_AF-G2LFQ9-F1
#
_entry.id   AF-G2LFQ9-F1
#
_cell.length_a   1.000
_cell.length_b   1.000
_cell.length_c   1.000
_cell.angle_alpha   90.00
_cell.angle_beta   90.00
_cell.angle_gamma   90.00
#
_symmetry.space_group_name_H-M   'P 1'
#
loop_
_entity.id
_entity.type
_entity.pdbx_description
1 polymer ?
#
loop_
_entity_poly.entity_id
_entity_poly.type
_entity_poly.pdbx_seq_one_letter_code
_entity_poly.pdbx_strand_id
1 'polypeptide(L)'
;MRHYAKQFRCAGLRLCGLALCVGLLGTAAWAQNGAIRGTVYYQENANAKPEPRPGVEILILRQDIKGQLKTKTDKKGTYFYTVQAFGTYVVVAHGPGYKYQVKPPVRITSTEPVQIDITLTPGDGRLPPVEQLLAEAQGGGTPATPPPAAAPPEPTAEEKEAAAKLKAERERIEKENERARNINEQLRTLMDSGNAAFNRGDYETAASDYRKALALDDNQPGFLGNLASATLQIAVKHFNAKRRDEARKAFQESGDAAARAVALNDAQPPERRDPSYRSKAAEAYRFLAELYGDAEAGEKAARFYIELADMQTDAKKRNEMRVRAGDSYRFAGKFKQADEFYRAVLQEDANNIPAMNGLAMSLLSSDPELLDPNKAGEAIALFEMVAAKATDPNMKQSAQASAEYIRTTAKEIVRPKPGRKKN
;
A
#
# COMPACT_ATOMS: atom_id res chain seq x y z
N MET A 1 -58.80 22.02 6.75
CA MET A 1 -59.21 21.83 8.16
C MET A 1 -58.60 20.52 8.65
N ARG A 2 -57.98 20.35 9.81
CA ARG A 2 -57.59 21.20 10.93
C ARG A 2 -56.74 20.29 11.84
N HIS A 3 -55.55 20.74 12.23
CA HIS A 3 -54.91 20.55 13.55
C HIS A 3 -54.56 19.10 14.01
N TYR A 4 -53.36 18.79 14.53
CA TYR A 4 -52.64 19.49 15.59
C TYR A 4 -51.13 19.32 15.49
N ALA A 5 -50.43 20.40 15.78
CA ALA A 5 -49.01 20.48 16.09
C ALA A 5 -48.86 20.91 17.57
N LYS A 6 -47.64 20.68 18.11
CA LYS A 6 -47.05 21.25 19.35
C LYS A 6 -47.50 20.61 20.68
N GLN A 7 -46.71 20.51 21.75
CA GLN A 7 -45.30 20.78 22.09
C GLN A 7 -45.12 20.34 23.57
N PHE A 8 -43.95 19.82 23.94
CA PHE A 8 -43.24 19.97 25.23
C PHE A 8 -41.84 19.35 24.96
N ARG A 9 -40.68 20.00 24.84
CA ARG A 9 -39.98 21.13 25.47
C ARG A 9 -39.50 20.90 26.92
N CYS A 10 -38.19 20.64 27.00
CA CYS A 10 -37.16 21.17 27.92
C CYS A 10 -36.71 20.36 29.14
N ALA A 11 -35.43 19.93 29.10
CA ALA A 11 -34.30 20.24 30.02
C ALA A 11 -33.37 19.00 30.17
N GLY A 12 -32.03 19.03 30.13
CA GLY A 12 -30.99 20.06 29.95
C GLY A 12 -29.70 19.35 29.47
N LEU A 13 -28.93 19.90 28.54
CA LEU A 13 -27.77 20.81 28.73
C LEU A 13 -26.68 20.31 29.70
N ARG A 14 -25.53 19.92 29.10
CA ARG A 14 -24.10 19.92 29.52
C ARG A 14 -23.44 18.78 28.71
N LEU A 15 -22.32 18.89 28.01
CA LEU A 15 -21.18 19.81 28.04
C LEU A 15 -20.44 19.69 26.69
N CYS A 16 -19.72 20.75 26.31
CA CYS A 16 -18.84 20.84 25.14
C CYS A 16 -17.71 19.80 25.15
N GLY A 17 -17.32 19.31 23.96
CA GLY A 17 -16.03 18.63 23.75
C GLY A 17 -15.96 17.86 22.43
N LEU A 18 -14.95 18.19 21.60
CA LEU A 18 -14.57 17.54 20.33
C LEU A 18 -15.45 17.80 19.10
N ALA A 19 -15.44 19.06 18.66
CA ALA A 19 -15.56 19.41 17.25
C ALA A 19 -14.27 20.11 16.80
N LEU A 20 -13.19 19.35 16.64
CA LEU A 20 -11.97 19.73 15.94
C LEU A 20 -11.21 18.44 15.64
N CYS A 21 -10.74 18.25 14.39
CA CYS A 21 -9.82 17.21 13.89
C CYS A 21 -10.31 16.37 12.69
N VAL A 22 -11.29 16.82 11.90
CA VAL A 22 -11.48 16.30 10.53
C VAL A 22 -11.73 17.46 9.58
N GLY A 23 -10.68 17.86 8.86
CA GLY A 23 -10.77 18.87 7.80
C GLY A 23 -9.58 19.82 7.74
N LEU A 24 -8.34 19.30 7.57
CA LEU A 24 -7.17 20.07 7.12
C LEU A 24 -6.04 19.15 6.58
N LEU A 25 -6.38 18.01 5.95
CA LEU A 25 -5.45 17.24 5.12
C LEU A 25 -5.84 17.43 3.66
N GLY A 26 -5.51 18.62 3.17
CA GLY A 26 -5.86 19.07 1.83
C GLY A 26 -5.39 20.49 1.55
N THR A 27 -4.29 20.91 2.15
CA THR A 27 -3.57 22.10 1.68
C THR A 27 -2.45 21.60 0.78
N ALA A 28 -2.50 22.02 -0.48
CA ALA A 28 -1.42 21.83 -1.43
C ALA A 28 -0.06 22.08 -0.77
N ALA A 29 0.91 21.23 -1.05
CA ALA A 29 2.31 21.51 -0.77
C ALA A 29 2.73 22.68 -1.67
N TRP A 30 2.48 23.92 -1.23
CA TRP A 30 3.03 25.11 -1.87
C TRP A 30 4.53 25.10 -1.59
N ALA A 31 5.31 24.97 -2.66
CA ALA A 31 6.75 24.82 -2.62
C ALA A 31 7.46 25.98 -1.89
N GLN A 32 8.32 25.67 -0.91
CA GLN A 32 9.32 26.60 -0.34
C GLN A 32 10.58 26.66 -1.23
N ASN A 33 10.42 26.56 -2.54
CA ASN A 33 11.53 26.55 -3.48
C ASN A 33 11.84 27.97 -3.94
N GLY A 34 13.12 28.30 -3.99
CA GLY A 34 13.56 29.51 -4.69
C GLY A 34 13.35 29.31 -6.19
N ALA A 35 13.45 30.38 -6.96
CA ALA A 35 13.37 30.26 -8.41
C ALA A 35 14.38 31.14 -9.11
N ILE A 36 14.81 30.70 -10.29
CA ILE A 36 15.50 31.52 -11.26
C ILE A 36 14.53 31.77 -12.39
N ARG A 37 14.38 33.02 -12.79
CA ARG A 37 13.58 33.40 -13.95
C ARG A 37 14.35 34.39 -14.81
N GLY A 38 13.95 34.55 -16.06
CA GLY A 38 14.49 35.62 -16.88
C GLY A 38 14.03 35.51 -18.31
N THR A 39 14.47 36.46 -19.13
CA THR A 39 14.25 36.50 -20.56
C THR A 39 15.59 36.41 -21.28
N VAL A 40 15.66 35.55 -22.30
CA VAL A 40 16.78 35.55 -23.24
C VAL A 40 16.44 36.42 -24.42
N TYR A 41 17.30 37.38 -24.68
CA TYR A 41 17.30 38.21 -25.87
C TYR A 41 18.41 37.78 -26.83
N TYR A 42 18.28 38.16 -28.08
CA TYR A 42 19.31 38.08 -29.09
C TYR A 42 19.61 39.48 -29.62
N GLN A 43 20.89 39.79 -29.77
CA GLN A 43 21.39 40.97 -30.44
C GLN A 43 22.50 40.57 -31.39
N GLU A 44 22.36 40.93 -32.67
CA GLU A 44 23.39 40.67 -33.68
C GLU A 44 24.67 41.49 -33.44
N ASN A 45 24.51 42.73 -32.96
CA ASN A 45 25.59 43.62 -32.57
C ASN A 45 25.12 44.58 -31.47
N ALA A 46 26.04 45.34 -30.87
CA ALA A 46 25.76 46.23 -29.74
C ALA A 46 24.72 47.32 -30.04
N ASN A 47 24.46 47.64 -31.31
CA ASN A 47 23.51 48.67 -31.74
C ASN A 47 22.15 48.08 -32.16
N ALA A 48 22.02 46.76 -32.25
CA ALA A 48 20.79 46.08 -32.62
C ALA A 48 19.80 46.04 -31.45
N LYS A 49 18.51 46.22 -31.73
CA LYS A 49 17.47 46.09 -30.72
C LYS A 49 17.43 44.64 -30.19
N PRO A 50 17.43 44.41 -28.86
CA PRO A 50 17.34 43.07 -28.31
C PRO A 50 15.95 42.46 -28.58
N GLU A 51 15.94 41.28 -29.17
CA GLU A 51 14.72 40.53 -29.48
C GLU A 51 14.62 39.26 -28.62
N PRO A 52 13.47 38.97 -27.98
CA PRO A 52 13.31 37.74 -27.22
C PRO A 52 13.51 36.50 -28.09
N ARG A 53 14.25 35.52 -27.60
CA ARG A 53 14.62 34.32 -28.38
C ARG A 53 14.06 33.03 -27.75
N PRO A 54 13.10 32.36 -28.41
CA PRO A 54 12.53 31.12 -27.92
C PRO A 54 13.44 29.91 -28.18
N GLY A 55 13.29 28.84 -27.40
CA GLY A 55 13.99 27.57 -27.60
C GLY A 55 15.48 27.57 -27.23
N VAL A 56 15.99 28.62 -26.59
CA VAL A 56 17.37 28.68 -26.10
C VAL A 56 17.53 27.74 -24.91
N GLU A 57 18.63 26.99 -24.87
CA GLU A 57 18.94 26.09 -23.75
C GLU A 57 19.57 26.87 -22.60
N ILE A 58 19.04 26.64 -21.39
CA ILE A 58 19.51 27.24 -20.15
C ILE A 58 20.06 26.13 -19.27
N LEU A 59 21.34 26.25 -18.91
CA LEU A 59 22.05 25.38 -18.00
C LEU A 59 22.26 26.14 -16.67
N ILE A 60 21.80 25.54 -15.58
CA ILE A 60 21.91 26.09 -14.23
C ILE A 60 22.84 25.17 -13.45
N LEU A 61 24.00 25.71 -13.09
CA LEU A 61 25.08 25.00 -12.43
C LEU A 61 25.11 25.37 -10.96
N ARG A 62 25.06 24.38 -10.09
CA ARG A 62 25.18 24.58 -8.65
C ARG A 62 26.66 24.62 -8.26
N GLN A 63 27.08 25.59 -7.47
CA GLN A 63 28.50 25.77 -7.08
C GLN A 63 28.88 25.03 -5.80
N ASP A 64 27.95 24.83 -4.88
CA ASP A 64 28.18 24.25 -3.56
C ASP A 64 28.15 22.71 -3.55
N ILE A 65 27.40 22.08 -4.45
CA ILE A 65 27.47 20.64 -4.74
C ILE A 65 27.42 20.41 -6.24
N LYS A 66 28.04 19.32 -6.72
CA LYS A 66 27.98 18.94 -8.14
C LYS A 66 26.54 18.67 -8.55
N GLY A 67 25.95 19.57 -9.32
CA GLY A 67 24.59 19.46 -9.83
C GLY A 67 24.39 20.33 -11.06
N GLN A 68 23.74 19.77 -12.07
CA GLN A 68 23.41 20.46 -13.32
C GLN A 68 21.91 20.34 -13.56
N LEU A 69 21.27 21.47 -13.81
CA LEU A 69 19.85 21.56 -14.05
C LEU A 69 19.65 22.23 -15.41
N LYS A 70 18.65 21.79 -16.18
CA LYS A 70 18.42 22.27 -17.54
C LYS A 70 16.98 22.74 -17.71
N THR A 71 16.81 23.82 -18.45
CA THR A 71 15.51 24.31 -18.93
C THR A 71 15.67 24.97 -20.29
N LYS A 72 14.57 25.42 -20.91
CA LYS A 72 14.58 26.13 -22.19
C LYS A 72 13.68 27.35 -22.13
N THR A 73 13.94 28.33 -23.00
CA THR A 73 13.06 29.48 -23.15
C THR A 73 11.77 29.12 -23.88
N ASP A 74 10.66 29.71 -23.44
CA ASP A 74 9.34 29.60 -24.06
C ASP A 74 9.21 30.46 -25.33
N LYS A 75 7.99 30.50 -25.92
CA LYS A 75 7.70 31.30 -27.13
C LYS A 75 7.97 32.80 -26.97
N LYS A 76 8.02 33.32 -25.73
CA LYS A 76 8.29 34.72 -25.40
C LYS A 76 9.76 34.94 -25.02
N GLY A 77 10.62 33.94 -25.18
CA GLY A 77 12.02 33.99 -24.76
C GLY A 77 12.21 33.91 -23.24
N THR A 78 11.14 33.62 -22.47
CA THR A 78 11.18 33.58 -21.01
C THR A 78 11.55 32.17 -20.52
N TYR A 79 12.33 32.08 -19.45
CA TYR A 79 12.60 30.83 -18.74
C TYR A 79 12.28 30.96 -17.25
N PHE A 80 11.87 29.86 -16.64
CA PHE A 80 11.59 29.75 -15.21
C PHE A 80 12.05 28.38 -14.73
N TYR A 81 12.72 28.35 -13.59
CA TYR A 81 13.18 27.12 -12.97
C TYR A 81 13.11 27.22 -11.45
N THR A 82 12.43 26.26 -10.81
CA THR A 82 12.38 26.18 -9.36
C THR A 82 13.62 25.45 -8.85
N VAL A 83 14.40 26.11 -7.98
CA VAL A 83 15.53 25.49 -7.33
C VAL A 83 15.07 24.82 -6.04
N GLN A 84 15.33 23.52 -5.93
CA GLN A 84 14.95 22.71 -4.77
C GLN A 84 15.79 23.00 -3.52
N ALA A 85 16.89 23.76 -3.67
CA ALA A 85 17.73 24.22 -2.57
C ALA A 85 18.18 25.68 -2.80
N PHE A 86 18.20 26.49 -1.75
CA PHE A 86 18.93 27.76 -1.75
C PHE A 86 20.43 27.48 -1.83
N GLY A 87 21.17 28.32 -2.56
CA GLY A 87 22.55 28.06 -2.91
C GLY A 87 23.06 29.08 -3.93
N THR A 88 24.31 28.90 -4.36
CA THR A 88 24.93 29.75 -5.38
C THR A 88 24.88 29.04 -6.72
N TYR A 89 24.32 29.72 -7.71
CA TYR A 89 24.04 29.18 -9.03
C TYR A 89 24.71 30.02 -10.11
N VAL A 90 25.26 29.35 -11.12
CA VAL A 90 25.72 29.98 -12.36
C VAL A 90 24.70 29.64 -13.44
N VAL A 91 24.24 30.64 -14.17
CA VAL A 91 23.29 30.47 -15.27
C VAL A 91 24.02 30.66 -16.60
N VAL A 92 23.86 29.70 -17.49
CA VAL A 92 24.47 29.70 -18.82
C VAL A 92 23.38 29.56 -19.86
N ALA A 93 23.35 30.46 -20.84
CA ALA A 93 22.50 30.32 -22.03
C ALA A 93 23.35 29.86 -23.21
N HIS A 94 22.85 28.87 -23.96
CA HIS A 94 23.51 28.38 -25.18
C HIS A 94 22.50 27.83 -26.19
N GLY A 95 22.97 27.65 -27.43
CA GLY A 95 22.20 27.05 -28.51
C GLY A 95 22.90 27.15 -29.86
N PRO A 96 22.42 26.44 -30.89
CA PRO A 96 23.02 26.48 -32.22
C PRO A 96 23.08 27.90 -32.78
N GLY A 97 24.25 28.32 -33.30
CA GLY A 97 24.44 29.64 -33.89
C GLY A 97 24.62 30.79 -32.89
N TYR A 98 24.66 30.50 -31.59
CA TYR A 98 24.88 31.48 -30.54
C TYR A 98 26.22 31.28 -29.84
N LYS A 99 26.87 32.38 -29.46
CA LYS A 99 27.94 32.33 -28.47
C LYS A 99 27.29 32.10 -27.10
N TYR A 100 27.76 31.09 -26.36
CA TYR A 100 27.27 30.86 -25.01
C TYR A 100 27.53 32.08 -24.12
N GLN A 101 26.64 32.32 -23.16
CA GLN A 101 26.77 33.44 -22.22
C GLN A 101 26.68 32.92 -20.80
N VAL A 102 27.74 33.17 -20.02
CA VAL A 102 27.82 32.82 -18.60
C VAL A 102 27.49 34.04 -17.76
N LYS A 103 26.59 33.89 -16.78
CA LYS A 103 26.30 34.93 -15.81
C LYS A 103 27.11 34.74 -14.52
N PRO A 104 27.44 35.84 -13.82
CA PRO A 104 28.08 35.75 -12.52
C PRO A 104 27.29 34.87 -11.55
N PRO A 105 27.94 34.27 -10.54
CA PRO A 105 27.26 33.44 -9.56
C PRO A 105 26.20 34.25 -8.80
N VAL A 106 24.99 33.71 -8.77
CA VAL A 106 23.84 34.32 -8.09
C VAL A 106 23.46 33.46 -6.89
N ARG A 107 23.40 34.10 -5.73
CA ARG A 107 23.00 33.45 -4.48
C ARG A 107 21.49 33.56 -4.30
N ILE A 108 20.80 32.42 -4.33
CA ILE A 108 19.37 32.35 -4.05
C ILE A 108 19.22 32.08 -2.56
N THR A 109 18.52 32.95 -1.86
CA THR A 109 18.39 32.94 -0.39
C THR A 109 16.95 33.03 0.11
N SER A 110 16.00 33.32 -0.78
CA SER A 110 14.57 33.42 -0.47
C SER A 110 13.73 32.68 -1.52
N THR A 111 12.43 32.59 -1.27
CA THR A 111 11.44 32.07 -2.21
C THR A 111 11.11 33.06 -3.33
N GLU A 112 11.63 34.29 -3.28
CA GLU A 112 11.44 35.26 -4.35
C GLU A 112 12.26 34.83 -5.58
N PRO A 113 11.65 34.76 -6.77
CA PRO A 113 12.38 34.42 -7.98
C PRO A 113 13.46 35.46 -8.30
N VAL A 114 14.70 35.02 -8.42
CA VAL A 114 15.79 35.88 -8.88
C VAL A 114 15.71 36.02 -10.40
N GLN A 115 15.63 37.26 -10.87
CA GLN A 115 15.56 37.57 -12.30
C GLN A 115 16.96 37.70 -12.91
N ILE A 116 17.22 36.96 -13.97
CA ILE A 116 18.51 36.93 -14.69
C ILE A 116 18.23 36.99 -16.20
N ASP A 117 18.28 38.19 -16.77
CA ASP A 117 18.12 38.37 -18.21
C ASP A 117 19.45 38.18 -18.95
N ILE A 118 19.41 37.52 -20.10
CA ILE A 118 20.60 37.11 -20.85
C ILE A 118 20.46 37.59 -22.29
N THR A 119 21.50 38.23 -22.82
CA THR A 119 21.53 38.61 -24.23
C THR A 119 22.58 37.79 -24.96
N LEU A 120 22.14 37.00 -25.94
CA LEU A 120 22.96 36.20 -26.82
C LEU A 120 23.46 37.02 -28.00
N THR A 121 24.66 36.69 -28.45
CA THR A 121 25.27 37.20 -29.68
C THR A 121 25.54 36.05 -30.65
N PRO A 122 25.74 36.31 -31.95
CA PRO A 122 26.16 35.28 -32.91
C PRO A 122 27.40 34.52 -32.44
N GLY A 123 27.45 33.21 -32.70
CA GLY A 123 28.60 32.38 -32.38
C GLY A 123 28.51 30.99 -33.00
N ASP A 124 29.46 30.11 -32.64
CA ASP A 124 29.62 28.78 -33.22
C ASP A 124 28.72 27.70 -32.58
N GLY A 125 27.93 28.05 -31.56
CA GLY A 125 27.04 27.15 -30.84
C GLY A 125 27.76 26.14 -29.94
N ARG A 126 29.08 26.24 -29.75
CA ARG A 126 29.84 25.32 -28.92
C ARG A 126 29.71 25.70 -27.44
N LEU A 127 29.36 24.70 -26.61
CA LEU A 127 29.35 24.84 -25.16
C LEU A 127 30.62 24.17 -24.58
N PRO A 128 31.47 24.89 -23.85
CA PRO A 128 32.65 24.30 -23.21
C PRO A 128 32.30 23.41 -22.00
N PRO A 129 33.25 22.62 -21.47
CA PRO A 129 33.06 21.82 -20.27
C PRO A 129 32.64 22.67 -19.05
N VAL A 130 31.92 22.05 -18.12
CA VAL A 130 31.33 22.74 -16.96
C VAL A 130 32.39 23.38 -16.06
N GLU A 131 33.56 22.76 -15.94
CA GLU A 131 34.68 23.29 -15.17
C GLU A 131 35.16 24.64 -15.71
N GLN A 132 35.17 24.79 -17.04
CA GLN A 132 35.55 26.03 -17.71
C GLN A 132 34.48 27.11 -17.55
N LEU A 133 33.19 26.74 -17.64
CA LEU A 133 32.06 27.65 -17.41
C LEU A 133 32.06 28.21 -15.98
N LEU A 134 32.36 27.37 -14.99
CA LEU A 134 32.45 27.79 -13.58
C LEU A 134 33.66 28.70 -13.33
N ALA A 135 34.80 28.44 -13.96
CA ALA A 135 35.98 29.32 -13.87
C ALA A 135 35.72 30.68 -14.52
N GLU A 136 35.06 30.72 -15.68
CA GLU A 136 34.69 31.97 -16.36
C GLU A 136 33.71 32.82 -15.55
N ALA A 137 32.73 32.18 -14.89
CA ALA A 137 31.80 32.86 -14.00
C ALA A 137 32.51 33.58 -12.84
N GLN A 138 33.67 33.09 -12.39
CA GLN A 138 34.46 33.70 -11.33
C GLN A 138 35.36 34.85 -11.81
N GLY A 139 35.71 34.89 -13.10
CA GLY A 139 36.60 35.90 -13.71
C GLY A 139 35.91 37.17 -14.22
N GLY A 140 34.58 37.17 -14.37
CA GLY A 140 33.79 38.34 -14.77
C GLY A 140 33.45 39.24 -13.58
N GLY A 141 34.29 40.23 -13.29
CA GLY A 141 34.22 41.06 -12.07
C GLY A 141 33.00 41.96 -11.88
N THR A 142 32.72 42.20 -10.60
CA THR A 142 31.87 43.22 -9.92
C THR A 142 30.36 43.22 -10.16
N PRO A 143 29.54 42.93 -9.13
CA PRO A 143 28.17 43.44 -9.07
C PRO A 143 28.19 44.97 -9.15
N ALA A 144 27.28 45.57 -9.91
CA ALA A 144 26.99 46.99 -9.78
C ALA A 144 26.63 47.27 -8.31
N THR A 145 27.46 48.07 -7.65
CA THR A 145 27.18 48.62 -6.32
C THR A 145 25.87 49.40 -6.39
N PRO A 146 24.86 49.13 -5.55
CA PRO A 146 23.78 50.07 -5.33
C PRO A 146 24.36 51.39 -4.82
N PRO A 147 23.67 52.54 -4.96
CA PRO A 147 24.09 53.79 -4.30
C PRO A 147 24.30 53.52 -2.81
N PRO A 148 25.11 54.32 -2.07
CA PRO A 148 25.33 54.11 -0.66
C PRO A 148 23.98 54.20 0.07
N ALA A 149 23.35 53.05 0.26
CA ALA A 149 22.34 52.87 1.27
C ALA A 149 23.09 53.08 2.59
N ALA A 150 22.51 53.91 3.45
CA ALA A 150 22.89 53.96 4.85
C ALA A 150 23.13 52.53 5.35
N ALA A 151 24.16 52.35 6.19
CA ALA A 151 24.56 51.07 6.75
C ALA A 151 23.33 50.18 6.95
N PRO A 152 23.28 48.96 6.35
CA PRO A 152 22.10 48.13 6.44
C PRO A 152 21.69 48.08 7.91
N PRO A 153 20.45 48.47 8.25
CA PRO A 153 20.01 48.46 9.63
C PRO A 153 20.34 47.09 10.20
N GLU A 154 20.86 47.04 11.44
CA GLU A 154 21.14 45.75 12.08
C GLU A 154 19.93 44.84 11.85
N PRO A 155 20.15 43.58 11.40
CA PRO A 155 19.04 42.74 11.04
C PRO A 155 18.08 42.70 12.20
N THR A 156 16.83 43.05 11.91
CA THR A 156 15.80 43.21 12.93
C THR A 156 15.70 41.91 13.73
N ALA A 157 15.25 41.98 14.98
CA ALA A 157 15.09 40.77 15.80
C ALA A 157 14.26 39.70 15.07
N GLU A 158 13.27 40.13 14.27
CA GLU A 158 12.42 39.28 13.43
C GLU A 158 13.18 38.62 12.27
N GLU A 159 14.08 39.32 11.58
CA GLU A 159 14.90 38.75 10.50
C GLU A 159 15.94 37.75 11.02
N LYS A 160 16.54 38.01 12.19
CA LYS A 160 17.44 37.07 12.86
C LYS A 160 16.70 35.80 13.31
N GLU A 161 15.49 35.95 13.82
CA GLU A 161 14.63 34.83 14.22
C GLU A 161 14.17 34.01 13.01
N ALA A 162 13.79 34.66 11.91
CA ALA A 162 13.39 33.98 10.67
C ALA A 162 14.56 33.20 10.04
N ALA A 163 15.77 33.77 10.01
CA ALA A 163 16.97 33.09 9.52
C ALA A 163 17.35 31.89 10.41
N ALA A 164 17.21 32.01 11.73
CA ALA A 164 17.44 30.92 12.68
C ALA A 164 16.41 29.78 12.48
N LYS A 165 15.12 30.11 12.31
CA LYS A 165 14.05 29.14 12.01
C LYS A 165 14.30 28.40 10.69
N LEU A 166 14.68 29.11 9.63
CA LEU A 166 14.98 28.51 8.32
C LEU A 166 16.21 27.60 8.37
N LYS A 167 17.26 27.98 9.10
CA LYS A 167 18.46 27.14 9.30
C LYS A 167 18.10 25.86 10.07
N ALA A 168 17.32 25.99 11.15
CA ALA A 168 16.85 24.85 11.93
C ALA A 168 15.99 23.89 11.09
N GLU A 169 15.10 24.42 10.24
CA GLU A 169 14.27 23.61 9.35
C GLU A 169 15.10 22.91 8.25
N ARG A 170 16.12 23.56 7.69
CA ARG A 170 17.04 22.93 6.73
C ARG A 170 17.85 21.80 7.35
N GLU A 171 18.42 22.03 8.53
CA GLU A 171 19.14 21.01 9.28
C GLU A 171 18.23 19.84 9.65
N ARG A 172 16.95 20.12 9.95
CA ARG A 172 15.94 19.09 10.18
C ARG A 172 15.66 18.26 8.93
N ILE A 173 15.40 18.90 7.79
CA ILE A 173 15.13 18.23 6.50
C ILE A 173 16.34 17.39 6.05
N GLU A 174 17.56 17.91 6.20
CA GLU A 174 18.78 17.17 5.87
C GLU A 174 18.93 15.93 6.75
N LYS A 175 18.75 16.07 8.08
CA LYS A 175 18.73 14.93 9.01
C LYS A 175 17.62 13.94 8.69
N GLU A 176 16.43 14.39 8.32
CA GLU A 176 15.31 13.53 7.92
C GLU A 176 15.60 12.80 6.61
N ASN A 177 16.22 13.44 5.62
CA ASN A 177 16.62 12.82 4.36
C ASN A 177 17.74 11.79 4.53
N GLU A 178 18.75 12.08 5.36
CA GLU A 178 19.80 11.12 5.70
C GLU A 178 19.23 9.91 6.42
N ARG A 179 18.34 10.13 7.41
CA ARG A 179 17.60 9.05 8.08
C ARG A 179 16.80 8.22 7.08
N ALA A 180 16.08 8.85 6.16
CA ALA A 180 15.31 8.14 5.14
C ALA A 180 16.19 7.30 4.21
N ARG A 181 17.36 7.81 3.79
CA ARG A 181 18.33 7.04 2.98
C ARG A 181 18.85 5.82 3.75
N ASN A 182 19.24 6.01 5.00
CA ASN A 182 19.73 4.92 5.85
C ASN A 182 18.65 3.86 6.09
N ILE A 183 17.41 4.28 6.38
CA ILE A 183 16.27 3.37 6.51
C ILE A 183 16.06 2.58 5.21
N ASN A 184 16.04 3.23 4.05
CA ASN A 184 15.84 2.56 2.76
C ASN A 184 16.93 1.52 2.45
N GLU A 185 18.19 1.81 2.79
CA GLU A 185 19.30 0.88 2.63
C GLU A 185 19.18 -0.33 3.57
N GLN A 186 18.79 -0.10 4.83
CA GLN A 186 18.52 -1.17 5.79
C GLN A 186 17.33 -2.03 5.35
N LEU A 187 16.24 -1.42 4.89
CA LEU A 187 15.08 -2.14 4.34
C LEU A 187 15.51 -3.03 3.18
N ARG A 188 16.28 -2.52 2.21
CA ARG A 188 16.77 -3.32 1.08
C ARG A 188 17.60 -4.52 1.56
N THR A 189 18.51 -4.30 2.51
CA THR A 189 19.35 -5.35 3.08
C THR A 189 18.52 -6.42 3.79
N LEU A 190 17.53 -6.02 4.58
CA LEU A 190 16.61 -6.93 5.26
C LEU A 190 15.71 -7.69 4.28
N MET A 191 15.29 -7.06 3.18
CA MET A 191 14.55 -7.74 2.10
C MET A 191 15.41 -8.82 1.46
N ASP A 192 16.63 -8.49 1.05
CA ASP A 192 17.54 -9.41 0.37
C ASP A 192 17.91 -10.59 1.29
N SER A 193 18.26 -10.30 2.55
CA SER A 193 18.56 -11.32 3.58
C SER A 193 17.34 -12.21 3.87
N GLY A 194 16.17 -11.60 4.11
CA GLY A 194 14.94 -12.32 4.40
C GLY A 194 14.51 -13.23 3.25
N ASN A 195 14.58 -12.75 2.01
CA ASN A 195 14.26 -13.54 0.82
C ASN A 195 15.26 -14.68 0.61
N ALA A 196 16.56 -14.43 0.82
CA ALA A 196 17.57 -15.46 0.77
C ALA A 196 17.32 -16.55 1.82
N ALA A 197 16.99 -16.18 3.06
CA ALA A 197 16.62 -17.09 4.14
C ALA A 197 15.34 -17.88 3.83
N PHE A 198 14.32 -17.23 3.27
CA PHE A 198 13.09 -17.88 2.85
C PHE A 198 13.35 -18.96 1.79
N ASN A 199 14.13 -18.63 0.76
CA ASN A 199 14.44 -19.54 -0.36
C ASN A 199 15.23 -20.78 0.07
N ARG A 200 16.01 -20.70 1.14
CA ARG A 200 16.74 -21.83 1.74
C ARG A 200 15.94 -22.58 2.82
N GLY A 201 14.66 -22.24 3.01
CA GLY A 201 13.78 -22.89 3.99
C GLY A 201 14.01 -22.46 5.46
N ASP A 202 14.84 -21.43 5.68
CA ASP A 202 15.08 -20.85 7.00
C ASP A 202 14.04 -19.77 7.30
N TYR A 203 12.81 -20.23 7.52
CA TYR A 203 11.65 -19.35 7.68
C TYR A 203 11.71 -18.49 8.94
N GLU A 204 12.40 -18.93 10.00
CA GLU A 204 12.54 -18.15 11.23
C GLU A 204 13.43 -16.94 11.03
N THR A 205 14.58 -17.12 10.38
CA THR A 205 15.45 -15.99 10.02
C THR A 205 14.74 -15.05 9.05
N ALA A 206 14.01 -15.59 8.06
CA ALA A 206 13.22 -14.78 7.13
C ALA A 206 12.17 -13.92 7.87
N ALA A 207 11.35 -14.54 8.71
CA ALA A 207 10.33 -13.84 9.49
C ALA A 207 10.97 -12.79 10.42
N SER A 208 12.09 -13.11 11.06
CA SER A 208 12.86 -12.16 11.87
C SER A 208 13.28 -10.93 11.05
N ASP A 209 13.85 -11.11 9.87
CA ASP A 209 14.32 -9.98 9.05
C ASP A 209 13.15 -9.13 8.51
N TYR A 210 12.04 -9.75 8.12
CA TYR A 210 10.84 -9.01 7.74
C TYR A 210 10.22 -8.24 8.92
N ARG A 211 10.23 -8.79 10.14
CA ARG A 211 9.79 -8.06 11.35
C ARG A 211 10.70 -6.86 11.64
N LYS A 212 12.02 -7.02 11.53
CA LYS A 212 12.97 -5.89 11.68
C LYS A 212 12.69 -4.80 10.65
N ALA A 213 12.41 -5.17 9.40
CA ALA A 213 12.06 -4.20 8.37
C ALA A 213 10.77 -3.45 8.71
N LEU A 214 9.74 -4.17 9.18
CA LEU A 214 8.47 -3.57 9.62
C LEU A 214 8.59 -2.73 10.90
N ALA A 215 9.64 -2.92 11.70
CA ALA A 215 9.95 -2.04 12.82
C ALA A 215 10.62 -0.73 12.37
N LEU A 216 11.26 -0.71 11.19
CA LEU A 216 11.82 0.49 10.59
C LEU A 216 10.75 1.30 9.83
N ASP A 217 9.90 0.60 9.08
CA ASP A 217 8.76 1.17 8.36
C ASP A 217 7.63 0.15 8.30
N ASP A 218 6.53 0.43 9.01
CA ASP A 218 5.40 -0.49 9.16
C ASP A 218 4.40 -0.42 8.00
N ASN A 219 4.58 0.53 7.08
CA ASN A 219 3.70 0.78 5.94
C ASN A 219 4.18 0.10 4.65
N GLN A 220 4.74 -1.11 4.78
CA GLN A 220 5.35 -1.83 3.68
C GLN A 220 4.59 -3.14 3.37
N PRO A 221 3.62 -3.12 2.42
CA PRO A 221 2.80 -4.31 2.11
C PRO A 221 3.65 -5.50 1.62
N GLY A 222 4.76 -5.25 0.93
CA GLY A 222 5.68 -6.30 0.50
C GLY A 222 6.29 -7.08 1.67
N PHE A 223 6.79 -6.38 2.70
CA PHE A 223 7.32 -7.03 3.91
C PHE A 223 6.23 -7.75 4.70
N LEU A 224 5.02 -7.19 4.78
CA LEU A 224 3.88 -7.85 5.43
C LEU A 224 3.48 -9.15 4.71
N GLY A 225 3.42 -9.14 3.38
CA GLY A 225 3.10 -10.35 2.60
C GLY A 225 4.19 -11.43 2.68
N ASN A 226 5.45 -11.01 2.74
CA ASN A 226 6.59 -11.92 2.92
C ASN A 226 6.63 -12.49 4.35
N LEU A 227 6.39 -11.66 5.37
CA LEU A 227 6.22 -12.11 6.75
C LEU A 227 5.10 -13.14 6.84
N ALA A 228 3.93 -12.85 6.28
CA ALA A 228 2.81 -13.79 6.25
C ALA A 228 3.22 -15.14 5.67
N SER A 229 3.90 -15.14 4.52
CA SER A 229 4.36 -16.36 3.86
C SER A 229 5.36 -17.14 4.71
N ALA A 230 6.31 -16.47 5.38
CA ALA A 230 7.28 -17.10 6.26
C ALA A 230 6.60 -17.71 7.50
N THR A 231 5.72 -16.94 8.15
CA THR A 231 5.00 -17.39 9.36
C THR A 231 4.01 -18.51 9.08
N LEU A 232 3.42 -18.57 7.87
CA LEU A 232 2.60 -19.71 7.46
C LEU A 232 3.42 -21.00 7.43
N GLN A 233 4.64 -20.96 6.87
CA GLN A 233 5.51 -22.14 6.81
C GLN A 233 6.01 -22.55 8.20
N ILE A 234 6.30 -21.58 9.07
CA ILE A 234 6.59 -21.83 10.49
C ILE A 234 5.41 -22.54 11.16
N ALA A 235 4.20 -22.06 10.93
CA ALA A 235 2.98 -22.65 11.49
C ALA A 235 2.78 -24.10 11.05
N VAL A 236 2.95 -24.39 9.75
CA VAL A 236 2.88 -25.75 9.20
C VAL A 236 3.94 -26.65 9.82
N LYS A 237 5.20 -26.16 9.94
CA LYS A 237 6.30 -26.91 10.56
C LYS A 237 6.01 -27.22 12.03
N HIS A 238 5.52 -26.26 12.80
CA HIS A 238 5.12 -26.45 14.19
C HIS A 238 3.94 -27.42 14.32
N PHE A 239 2.94 -27.30 13.44
CA PHE A 239 1.76 -28.16 13.44
C PHE A 239 2.13 -29.63 13.20
N ASN A 240 2.99 -29.88 12.20
CA ASN A 240 3.49 -31.22 11.88
C ASN A 240 4.39 -31.78 12.98
N ALA A 241 5.12 -30.91 13.69
CA ALA A 241 5.88 -31.26 14.89
C ALA A 241 5.00 -31.40 16.15
N LYS A 242 3.67 -31.35 16.03
CA LYS A 242 2.68 -31.42 17.12
C LYS A 242 2.81 -30.30 18.16
N ARG A 243 3.48 -29.21 17.83
CA ARG A 243 3.62 -28.00 18.67
C ARG A 243 2.44 -27.06 18.41
N ARG A 244 1.27 -27.44 18.93
CA ARG A 244 -0.02 -26.82 18.60
C ARG A 244 -0.10 -25.32 18.96
N ASP A 245 0.38 -24.93 20.13
CA ASP A 245 0.28 -23.52 20.56
C ASP A 245 1.16 -22.59 19.73
N GLU A 246 2.38 -23.04 19.43
CA GLU A 246 3.33 -22.33 18.58
C GLU A 246 2.80 -22.22 17.14
N ALA A 247 2.23 -23.32 16.62
CA ALA A 247 1.60 -23.32 15.32
C ALA A 247 0.41 -22.36 15.25
N ARG A 248 -0.46 -22.33 16.28
CA ARG A 248 -1.59 -21.40 16.35
C ARG A 248 -1.12 -19.95 16.28
N LYS A 249 -0.12 -19.58 17.10
CA LYS A 249 0.45 -18.22 17.11
C LYS A 249 1.02 -17.83 15.74
N ALA A 250 1.75 -18.74 15.09
CA ALA A 250 2.32 -18.49 13.77
C ALA A 250 1.26 -18.36 12.67
N PHE A 251 0.17 -19.15 12.71
CA PHE A 251 -0.96 -18.95 11.78
C PHE A 251 -1.65 -17.60 12.02
N GLN A 252 -1.81 -17.18 13.28
CA GLN A 252 -2.38 -15.89 13.63
C GLN A 252 -1.54 -14.75 13.08
N GLU A 253 -0.23 -14.77 13.32
CA GLU A 253 0.67 -13.77 12.77
C GLU A 253 0.62 -13.73 11.23
N SER A 254 0.53 -14.90 10.59
CA SER A 254 0.38 -14.98 9.14
C SER A 254 -0.88 -14.29 8.64
N GLY A 255 -2.03 -14.56 9.27
CA GLY A 255 -3.30 -13.95 8.92
C GLY A 255 -3.32 -12.44 9.16
N ASP A 256 -2.80 -12.00 10.31
CA ASP A 256 -2.75 -10.59 10.70
C ASP A 256 -1.83 -9.77 9.79
N ALA A 257 -0.63 -10.29 9.48
CA ALA A 257 0.30 -9.64 8.57
C ALA A 257 -0.29 -9.53 7.15
N ALA A 258 -0.88 -10.59 6.61
CA ALA A 258 -1.51 -10.56 5.30
C ALA A 258 -2.73 -9.63 5.25
N ALA A 259 -3.57 -9.61 6.29
CA ALA A 259 -4.71 -8.70 6.36
C ALA A 259 -4.28 -7.23 6.41
N ARG A 260 -3.20 -6.92 7.15
CA ARG A 260 -2.58 -5.58 7.11
C ARG A 260 -2.07 -5.25 5.72
N ALA A 261 -1.41 -6.19 5.03
CA ALA A 261 -0.96 -5.99 3.65
C ALA A 261 -2.14 -5.67 2.72
N VAL A 262 -3.28 -6.37 2.87
CA VAL A 262 -4.51 -6.08 2.11
C VAL A 262 -4.99 -4.65 2.36
N ALA A 263 -5.06 -4.20 3.62
CA ALA A 263 -5.51 -2.84 3.95
C ALA A 263 -4.63 -1.75 3.30
N LEU A 264 -3.31 -1.94 3.32
CA LEU A 264 -2.38 -1.02 2.65
C LEU A 264 -2.48 -1.09 1.12
N ASN A 265 -2.68 -2.27 0.58
CA ASN A 265 -2.83 -2.51 -0.85
C ASN A 265 -4.15 -1.89 -1.37
N ASP A 266 -5.24 -1.96 -0.61
CA ASP A 266 -6.53 -1.38 -0.99
C ASP A 266 -6.55 0.14 -1.01
N ALA A 267 -5.66 0.78 -0.25
CA ALA A 267 -5.45 2.22 -0.34
C ALA A 267 -4.84 2.66 -1.68
N GLN A 268 -4.27 1.72 -2.46
CA GLN A 268 -3.73 2.00 -3.79
C GLN A 268 -4.82 1.96 -4.88
N PRO A 269 -4.59 2.63 -6.02
CA PRO A 269 -5.43 2.50 -7.20
C PRO A 269 -5.60 1.02 -7.62
N PRO A 270 -6.78 0.59 -8.12
CA PRO A 270 -7.07 -0.80 -8.45
C PRO A 270 -6.01 -1.50 -9.30
N GLU A 271 -5.40 -0.80 -10.25
CA GLU A 271 -4.37 -1.30 -11.17
C GLU A 271 -3.02 -1.61 -10.50
N ARG A 272 -2.80 -1.13 -9.27
CA ARG A 272 -1.58 -1.42 -8.49
C ARG A 272 -1.80 -2.45 -7.39
N ARG A 273 -3.04 -2.91 -7.21
CA ARG A 273 -3.39 -3.85 -6.14
C ARG A 273 -2.88 -5.24 -6.48
N ASP A 274 -2.15 -5.85 -5.56
CA ASP A 274 -1.83 -7.27 -5.62
C ASP A 274 -2.91 -8.12 -4.90
N PRO A 275 -3.71 -8.94 -5.61
CA PRO A 275 -4.72 -9.80 -4.98
C PRO A 275 -4.10 -10.95 -4.16
N SER A 276 -2.80 -11.20 -4.28
CA SER A 276 -2.12 -12.30 -3.57
C SER A 276 -2.22 -12.16 -2.04
N TYR A 277 -2.23 -10.93 -1.52
CA TYR A 277 -2.34 -10.68 -0.07
C TYR A 277 -3.68 -11.18 0.50
N ARG A 278 -4.78 -11.04 -0.25
CA ARG A 278 -6.09 -11.58 0.16
C ARG A 278 -6.08 -13.09 0.22
N SER A 279 -5.45 -13.73 -0.77
CA SER A 279 -5.33 -15.18 -0.81
C SER A 279 -4.54 -15.71 0.39
N LYS A 280 -3.42 -15.05 0.73
CA LYS A 280 -2.61 -15.38 1.91
C LYS A 280 -3.39 -15.20 3.22
N ALA A 281 -4.12 -14.10 3.36
CA ALA A 281 -4.94 -13.85 4.55
C ALA A 281 -6.05 -14.90 4.69
N ALA A 282 -6.78 -15.17 3.60
CA ALA A 282 -7.86 -16.16 3.56
C ALA A 282 -7.36 -17.54 4.01
N GLU A 283 -6.23 -17.99 3.46
CA GLU A 283 -5.66 -19.30 3.77
C GLU A 283 -5.21 -19.43 5.22
N ALA A 284 -4.46 -18.46 5.75
CA ALA A 284 -3.96 -18.50 7.13
C ALA A 284 -5.11 -18.51 8.16
N TYR A 285 -6.12 -17.65 7.96
CA TYR A 285 -7.29 -17.63 8.84
C TYR A 285 -8.17 -18.89 8.68
N ARG A 286 -8.27 -19.45 7.48
CA ARG A 286 -9.00 -20.72 7.27
C ARG A 286 -8.34 -21.85 8.05
N PHE A 287 -7.01 -21.93 8.08
CA PHE A 287 -6.30 -22.91 8.89
C PHE A 287 -6.53 -22.72 10.40
N LEU A 288 -6.61 -21.47 10.89
CA LEU A 288 -6.99 -21.22 12.29
C LEU A 288 -8.39 -21.75 12.60
N ALA A 289 -9.36 -21.49 11.71
CA ALA A 289 -10.72 -21.98 11.87
C ALA A 289 -10.78 -23.51 11.84
N GLU A 290 -10.18 -24.12 10.81
CA GLU A 290 -10.23 -25.56 10.58
C GLU A 290 -9.51 -26.36 11.66
N LEU A 291 -8.31 -25.93 12.05
CA LEU A 291 -7.42 -26.72 12.91
C LEU A 291 -7.58 -26.40 14.39
N TYR A 292 -8.13 -25.24 14.74
CA TYR A 292 -8.24 -24.76 16.11
C TYR A 292 -9.65 -24.32 16.51
N GLY A 293 -10.64 -24.42 15.61
CA GLY A 293 -12.01 -24.00 15.89
C GLY A 293 -12.15 -22.49 16.12
N ASP A 294 -11.25 -21.69 15.56
CA ASP A 294 -11.25 -20.24 15.73
C ASP A 294 -12.35 -19.60 14.85
N ALA A 295 -13.50 -19.33 15.45
CA ALA A 295 -14.67 -18.84 14.73
C ALA A 295 -14.46 -17.46 14.10
N GLU A 296 -13.77 -16.54 14.80
CA GLU A 296 -13.47 -15.21 14.28
C GLU A 296 -12.55 -15.30 13.06
N ALA A 297 -11.54 -16.16 13.12
CA ALA A 297 -10.68 -16.43 11.97
C ALA A 297 -11.49 -16.99 10.79
N GLY A 298 -12.42 -17.92 11.03
CA GLY A 298 -13.25 -18.47 9.95
C GLY A 298 -14.13 -17.42 9.26
N GLU A 299 -14.70 -16.49 10.01
CA GLU A 299 -15.44 -15.35 9.45
C GLU A 299 -14.52 -14.42 8.62
N LYS A 300 -13.31 -14.12 9.13
CA LYS A 300 -12.30 -13.34 8.37
C LYS A 300 -11.90 -14.04 7.08
N ALA A 301 -11.65 -15.34 7.12
CA ALA A 301 -11.30 -16.15 5.95
C ALA A 301 -12.42 -16.14 4.90
N ALA A 302 -13.66 -16.34 5.34
CA ALA A 302 -14.83 -16.31 4.47
C ALA A 302 -14.95 -14.97 3.74
N ARG A 303 -14.78 -13.85 4.45
CA ARG A 303 -14.80 -12.51 3.85
C ARG A 303 -13.77 -12.37 2.72
N PHE A 304 -12.52 -12.78 2.96
CA PHE A 304 -11.49 -12.70 1.91
C PHE A 304 -11.78 -13.61 0.71
N TYR A 305 -12.32 -14.82 0.93
CA TYR A 305 -12.72 -15.69 -0.18
C TYR A 305 -13.91 -15.14 -0.98
N ILE A 306 -14.85 -14.44 -0.34
CA ILE A 306 -15.95 -13.74 -1.03
C ILE A 306 -15.38 -12.63 -1.93
N GLU A 307 -14.51 -11.77 -1.39
CA GLU A 307 -13.86 -10.73 -2.17
C GLU A 307 -13.05 -11.30 -3.35
N LEU A 308 -12.35 -12.42 -3.14
CA LEU A 308 -11.64 -13.11 -4.21
C LEU A 308 -12.59 -13.70 -5.26
N ALA A 309 -13.76 -14.20 -4.86
CA ALA A 309 -14.78 -14.68 -5.80
C ALA A 309 -15.30 -13.53 -6.67
N ASP A 310 -15.58 -12.36 -6.10
CA ASP A 310 -16.08 -11.20 -6.84
C ASP A 310 -15.10 -10.68 -7.90
N MET A 311 -13.80 -10.96 -7.73
CA MET A 311 -12.76 -10.64 -8.71
C MET A 311 -12.67 -11.63 -9.88
N GLN A 312 -13.32 -12.80 -9.82
CA GLN A 312 -13.19 -13.83 -10.86
C GLN A 312 -14.26 -13.67 -11.95
N THR A 313 -13.83 -13.64 -13.21
CA THR A 313 -14.73 -13.68 -14.37
C THR A 313 -15.05 -15.11 -14.81
N ASP A 314 -14.17 -16.07 -14.50
CA ASP A 314 -14.39 -17.49 -14.76
C ASP A 314 -15.31 -18.11 -13.69
N ALA A 315 -16.39 -18.75 -14.14
CA ALA A 315 -17.40 -19.32 -13.24
C ALA A 315 -16.84 -20.45 -12.36
N LYS A 316 -15.94 -21.27 -12.89
CA LYS A 316 -15.34 -22.37 -12.13
C LYS A 316 -14.45 -21.84 -11.01
N LYS A 317 -13.61 -20.85 -11.29
CA LYS A 317 -12.76 -20.18 -10.29
C LYS A 317 -13.59 -19.40 -9.26
N ARG A 318 -14.66 -18.72 -9.67
CA ARG A 318 -15.63 -18.11 -8.74
C ARG A 318 -16.18 -19.13 -7.76
N ASN A 319 -16.66 -20.25 -8.29
CA ASN A 319 -17.29 -21.28 -7.49
C ASN A 319 -16.28 -21.98 -6.56
N GLU A 320 -15.03 -22.12 -6.98
CA GLU A 320 -13.94 -22.57 -6.08
C GLU A 320 -13.78 -21.63 -4.88
N MET A 321 -13.76 -20.32 -5.09
CA MET A 321 -13.64 -19.35 -3.98
C MET A 321 -14.89 -19.35 -3.10
N ARG A 322 -16.09 -19.44 -3.68
CA ARG A 322 -17.36 -19.53 -2.93
C ARG A 322 -17.44 -20.79 -2.07
N VAL A 323 -16.97 -21.93 -2.57
CA VAL A 323 -16.86 -23.16 -1.76
C VAL A 323 -15.92 -22.95 -0.59
N ARG A 324 -14.75 -22.32 -0.80
CA ARG A 324 -13.81 -22.01 0.31
C ARG A 324 -14.39 -21.03 1.32
N ALA A 325 -15.23 -20.09 0.90
CA ALA A 325 -15.98 -19.23 1.83
C ALA A 325 -16.99 -20.04 2.66
N GLY A 326 -17.73 -20.96 2.01
CA GLY A 326 -18.62 -21.91 2.69
C GLY A 326 -17.88 -22.78 3.71
N ASP A 327 -16.72 -23.34 3.34
CA ASP A 327 -15.86 -24.11 4.24
C ASP A 327 -15.43 -23.29 5.45
N SER A 328 -15.02 -22.04 5.22
CA SER A 328 -14.58 -21.14 6.28
C SER A 328 -15.70 -20.83 7.28
N TYR A 329 -16.93 -20.59 6.80
CA TYR A 329 -18.11 -20.45 7.67
C TYR A 329 -18.44 -21.75 8.40
N ARG A 330 -18.35 -22.91 7.74
CA ARG A 330 -18.59 -24.20 8.38
C ARG A 330 -17.62 -24.45 9.53
N PHE A 331 -16.32 -24.18 9.32
CA PHE A 331 -15.32 -24.27 10.39
C PHE A 331 -15.54 -23.26 11.51
N ALA A 332 -16.15 -22.11 11.22
CA ALA A 332 -16.58 -21.13 12.22
C ALA A 332 -17.87 -21.51 12.97
N GLY A 333 -18.48 -22.66 12.67
CA GLY A 333 -19.78 -23.07 13.24
C GLY A 333 -20.98 -22.27 12.68
N LYS A 334 -20.78 -21.51 11.60
CA LYS A 334 -21.79 -20.68 10.92
C LYS A 334 -22.50 -21.47 9.83
N PHE A 335 -23.11 -22.59 10.20
CA PHE A 335 -23.64 -23.57 9.25
C PHE A 335 -24.68 -23.02 8.28
N LYS A 336 -25.58 -22.14 8.75
CA LYS A 336 -26.57 -21.52 7.85
C LYS A 336 -25.91 -20.73 6.72
N GLN A 337 -24.88 -19.93 7.04
CA GLN A 337 -24.13 -19.16 6.05
C GLN A 337 -23.35 -20.10 5.13
N ALA A 338 -22.73 -21.16 5.67
CA ALA A 338 -22.05 -22.17 4.86
C ALA A 338 -22.99 -22.82 3.84
N ASP A 339 -24.19 -23.24 4.28
CA ASP A 339 -25.20 -23.87 3.43
C ASP A 339 -25.64 -22.95 2.28
N GLU A 340 -25.82 -21.65 2.54
CA GLU A 340 -26.17 -20.66 1.52
C GLU A 340 -25.12 -20.61 0.41
N PHE A 341 -23.82 -20.62 0.74
CA PHE A 341 -22.74 -20.64 -0.24
C PHE A 341 -22.72 -21.94 -1.07
N TYR A 342 -22.79 -23.09 -0.42
CA TYR A 342 -22.76 -24.37 -1.13
C TYR A 342 -23.97 -24.53 -2.04
N ARG A 343 -25.16 -24.17 -1.57
CA ARG A 343 -26.40 -24.24 -2.38
C ARG A 343 -26.34 -23.30 -3.57
N ALA A 344 -25.84 -22.07 -3.40
CA ALA A 344 -25.65 -21.15 -4.52
C ALA A 344 -24.70 -21.72 -5.58
N VAL A 345 -23.60 -22.37 -5.17
CA VAL A 345 -22.70 -23.04 -6.11
C VAL A 345 -23.41 -24.21 -6.82
N LEU A 346 -24.19 -25.02 -6.11
CA LEU A 346 -24.92 -26.15 -6.70
C LEU A 346 -26.06 -25.73 -7.63
N GLN A 347 -26.59 -24.52 -7.47
CA GLN A 347 -27.55 -23.94 -8.42
C GLN A 347 -26.88 -23.58 -9.76
N GLU A 348 -25.64 -23.10 -9.72
CA GLU A 348 -24.87 -22.77 -10.95
C GLU A 348 -24.21 -24.01 -11.57
N ASP A 349 -23.70 -24.92 -10.74
CA ASP A 349 -23.01 -26.15 -11.12
C ASP A 349 -23.47 -27.31 -10.23
N ALA A 350 -24.53 -27.97 -10.67
CA ALA A 350 -25.10 -29.13 -9.99
C ALA A 350 -24.16 -30.35 -9.95
N ASN A 351 -22.98 -30.30 -10.56
CA ASN A 351 -21.96 -31.36 -10.49
C ASN A 351 -20.74 -30.94 -9.65
N ASN A 352 -20.81 -29.81 -8.94
CA ASN A 352 -19.71 -29.34 -8.11
C ASN A 352 -19.50 -30.23 -6.87
N ILE A 353 -18.64 -31.23 -7.01
CA ILE A 353 -18.36 -32.23 -5.96
C ILE A 353 -17.90 -31.57 -4.64
N PRO A 354 -17.00 -30.55 -4.65
CA PRO A 354 -16.63 -29.85 -3.42
C PRO A 354 -17.83 -29.22 -2.70
N ALA A 355 -18.74 -28.56 -3.42
CA ALA A 355 -19.94 -27.97 -2.81
C ALA A 355 -20.91 -29.04 -2.27
N MET A 356 -21.11 -30.16 -2.97
CA MET A 356 -21.93 -31.27 -2.47
C MET A 356 -21.38 -31.81 -1.16
N ASN A 357 -20.08 -32.09 -1.12
CA ASN A 357 -19.41 -32.62 0.06
C ASN A 357 -19.44 -31.60 1.21
N GLY A 358 -19.19 -30.33 0.92
CA GLY A 358 -19.26 -29.24 1.89
C GLY A 358 -20.64 -29.09 2.52
N LEU A 359 -21.71 -29.10 1.71
CA LEU A 359 -23.08 -29.02 2.20
C LEU A 359 -23.44 -30.24 3.06
N ALA A 360 -23.10 -31.45 2.61
CA ALA A 360 -23.35 -32.66 3.39
C ALA A 360 -22.67 -32.61 4.77
N MET A 361 -21.40 -32.20 4.81
CA MET A 361 -20.65 -32.03 6.06
C MET A 361 -21.22 -30.91 6.94
N SER A 362 -21.72 -29.83 6.34
CA SER A 362 -22.35 -28.71 7.06
C SER A 362 -23.65 -29.15 7.73
N LEU A 363 -24.51 -29.87 7.00
CA LEU A 363 -25.76 -30.43 7.53
C LEU A 363 -25.51 -31.32 8.75
N LEU A 364 -24.53 -32.23 8.66
CA LEU A 364 -24.12 -33.08 9.79
C LEU A 364 -23.55 -32.30 10.97
N SER A 365 -22.71 -31.30 10.69
CA SER A 365 -22.09 -30.49 11.75
C SER A 365 -23.13 -29.62 12.48
N SER A 366 -24.20 -29.22 11.78
CA SER A 366 -25.31 -28.44 12.34
C SER A 366 -26.31 -29.27 13.16
N ASP A 367 -26.25 -30.60 13.04
CA ASP A 367 -27.13 -31.56 13.73
C ASP A 367 -26.34 -32.83 14.06
N PRO A 368 -25.38 -32.75 15.01
CA PRO A 368 -24.47 -33.85 15.31
C PRO A 368 -25.18 -35.06 15.93
N GLU A 369 -26.36 -34.85 16.51
CA GLU A 369 -27.21 -35.91 17.09
C GLU A 369 -28.18 -36.51 16.07
N LEU A 370 -28.16 -36.05 14.80
CA LEU A 370 -29.03 -36.53 13.71
C LEU A 370 -30.52 -36.52 14.08
N LEU A 371 -30.97 -35.48 14.77
CA LEU A 371 -32.35 -35.35 15.23
C LEU A 371 -33.30 -34.93 14.12
N ASP A 372 -32.81 -34.22 13.10
CA ASP A 372 -33.59 -33.79 11.95
C ASP A 372 -33.47 -34.82 10.80
N PRO A 373 -34.52 -35.65 10.57
CA PRO A 373 -34.47 -36.68 9.54
C PRO A 373 -34.38 -36.10 8.13
N ASN A 374 -34.81 -34.85 7.91
CA ASN A 374 -34.70 -34.22 6.60
C ASN A 374 -33.25 -33.84 6.30
N LYS A 375 -32.54 -33.25 7.28
CA LYS A 375 -31.11 -32.97 7.15
C LYS A 375 -30.30 -34.24 6.99
N ALA A 376 -30.60 -35.27 7.78
CA ALA A 376 -29.93 -36.55 7.68
C ALA A 376 -30.15 -37.20 6.29
N GLY A 377 -31.39 -37.19 5.80
CA GLY A 377 -31.74 -37.70 4.47
C GLY A 377 -31.05 -36.94 3.34
N GLU A 378 -31.02 -35.61 3.42
CA GLU A 378 -30.34 -34.76 2.43
C GLU A 378 -28.81 -35.00 2.44
N ALA A 379 -28.19 -35.07 3.62
CA ALA A 379 -26.76 -35.36 3.74
C ALA A 379 -26.40 -36.73 3.13
N ILE A 380 -27.22 -37.77 3.36
CA ILE A 380 -27.05 -39.09 2.73
C ILE A 380 -27.07 -38.97 1.20
N ALA A 381 -28.09 -38.30 0.64
CA ALA A 381 -28.23 -38.15 -0.81
C ALA A 381 -27.03 -37.40 -1.42
N LEU A 382 -26.54 -36.35 -0.76
CA LEU A 382 -25.35 -35.61 -1.18
C LEU A 382 -24.09 -36.48 -1.15
N PHE A 383 -23.86 -37.25 -0.08
CA PHE A 383 -22.72 -38.17 -0.02
C PHE A 383 -22.78 -39.29 -1.06
N GLU A 384 -23.96 -39.83 -1.35
CA GLU A 384 -24.14 -40.80 -2.43
C GLU A 384 -23.79 -40.20 -3.80
N MET A 385 -24.22 -38.96 -4.06
CA MET A 385 -23.84 -38.24 -5.29
C MET A 385 -22.33 -38.00 -5.37
N VAL A 386 -21.69 -37.62 -4.26
CA VAL A 386 -20.22 -37.49 -4.20
C VAL A 386 -19.55 -38.82 -4.50
N ALA A 387 -19.99 -39.91 -3.88
CA ALA A 387 -19.43 -41.25 -4.12
C ALA A 387 -19.59 -41.71 -5.57
N ALA A 388 -20.70 -41.38 -6.21
CA ALA A 388 -20.96 -41.73 -7.61
C ALA A 388 -20.10 -40.90 -8.58
N LYS A 389 -19.88 -39.61 -8.30
CA LYS A 389 -19.27 -38.66 -9.23
C LYS A 389 -17.76 -38.45 -9.02
N ALA A 390 -17.24 -38.68 -7.82
CA ALA A 390 -15.82 -38.46 -7.52
C ALA A 390 -14.92 -39.33 -8.41
N THR A 391 -13.71 -38.87 -8.70
CA THR A 391 -12.69 -39.67 -9.39
C THR A 391 -11.69 -40.28 -8.40
N ASP A 392 -11.43 -39.59 -7.29
CA ASP A 392 -10.56 -40.06 -6.21
C ASP A 392 -11.23 -41.24 -5.44
N PRO A 393 -10.62 -42.43 -5.43
CA PRO A 393 -11.12 -43.59 -4.69
C PRO A 393 -11.31 -43.34 -3.19
N ASN A 394 -10.41 -42.55 -2.56
CA ASN A 394 -10.50 -42.25 -1.14
C ASN A 394 -11.71 -41.39 -0.83
N MET A 395 -12.00 -40.40 -1.68
CA MET A 395 -13.18 -39.56 -1.56
C MET A 395 -14.46 -40.37 -1.74
N LYS A 396 -14.49 -41.30 -2.71
CA LYS A 396 -15.62 -42.22 -2.89
C LYS A 396 -15.89 -43.04 -1.63
N GLN A 397 -14.85 -43.69 -1.12
CA GLN A 397 -14.95 -44.54 0.06
C GLN A 397 -15.37 -43.74 1.30
N SER A 398 -14.80 -42.55 1.49
CA SER A 398 -15.16 -41.67 2.60
C SER A 398 -16.63 -41.24 2.52
N ALA A 399 -17.12 -40.84 1.34
CA ALA A 399 -18.51 -40.43 1.18
C ALA A 399 -19.49 -41.61 1.40
N GLN A 400 -19.16 -42.81 0.91
CA GLN A 400 -19.93 -44.02 1.18
C GLN A 400 -20.00 -44.34 2.67
N ALA A 401 -18.86 -44.28 3.36
CA ALA A 401 -18.79 -44.51 4.80
C ALA A 401 -19.61 -43.50 5.59
N SER A 402 -19.56 -42.21 5.23
CA SER A 402 -20.38 -41.17 5.85
C SER A 402 -21.88 -41.44 5.66
N ALA A 403 -22.32 -41.77 4.45
CA ALA A 403 -23.72 -42.12 4.19
C ALA A 403 -24.18 -43.33 5.02
N GLU A 404 -23.36 -44.39 5.10
CA GLU A 404 -23.63 -45.58 5.90
C GLU A 404 -23.71 -45.26 7.41
N TYR A 405 -22.80 -44.43 7.91
CA TYR A 405 -22.77 -43.98 9.29
C TYR A 405 -24.06 -43.25 9.68
N ILE A 406 -24.54 -42.33 8.83
CA ILE A 406 -25.79 -41.61 9.09
C ILE A 406 -26.97 -42.60 9.13
N ARG A 407 -27.06 -43.53 8.16
CA ARG A 407 -28.14 -44.52 8.11
C ARG A 407 -28.18 -45.42 9.34
N THR A 408 -27.02 -45.86 9.82
CA THR A 408 -26.92 -46.75 11.00
C THR A 408 -27.28 -46.00 12.27
N THR A 409 -26.69 -44.82 12.48
CA THR A 409 -26.90 -43.99 13.67
C THR A 409 -28.35 -43.48 13.78
N ALA A 410 -28.92 -42.96 12.69
CA ALA A 410 -30.31 -42.49 12.68
C ALA A 410 -31.31 -43.62 12.98
N LYS A 411 -31.06 -44.84 12.50
CA LYS A 411 -31.90 -46.01 12.82
C LYS A 411 -31.84 -46.36 14.32
N GLU A 412 -30.70 -46.20 14.97
CA GLU A 412 -30.56 -46.46 16.40
C GLU A 412 -31.28 -45.43 17.27
N ILE A 413 -31.26 -44.15 16.87
CA ILE A 413 -31.98 -43.07 17.57
C ILE A 413 -33.50 -43.30 17.55
N VAL A 414 -34.04 -43.80 16.44
CA VAL A 414 -35.48 -44.06 16.28
C VAL A 414 -35.93 -45.37 16.97
N ARG A 415 -35.01 -46.27 17.36
CA ARG A 415 -35.39 -47.48 18.10
C ARG A 415 -35.88 -47.13 19.52
N PRO A 416 -37.04 -47.63 19.96
CA PRO A 416 -37.51 -47.39 21.32
C PRO A 416 -36.50 -47.96 22.33
N LYS A 417 -36.04 -47.13 23.28
CA LYS A 417 -35.17 -47.60 24.36
C LYS A 417 -35.88 -48.76 25.09
N PRO A 418 -35.24 -49.93 25.29
CA PRO A 418 -35.85 -51.01 26.04
C PRO A 418 -36.24 -50.47 27.41
N GLY A 419 -37.52 -50.56 27.74
CA GLY A 419 -38.05 -50.06 29.00
C GLY A 419 -37.23 -50.61 30.15
N ARG A 420 -36.64 -49.72 30.97
CA ARG A 420 -36.08 -50.10 32.27
C ARG A 420 -37.17 -50.85 33.01
N LYS A 421 -37.03 -52.17 33.15
CA LYS A 421 -37.83 -52.94 34.10
C LYS A 421 -37.60 -52.29 35.46
N LYS A 422 -38.63 -51.60 35.97
CA LYS A 422 -38.67 -51.21 37.38
C LYS A 422 -38.72 -52.53 38.15
N ASN A 423 -37.70 -52.77 38.97
CA ASN A 423 -37.75 -53.78 40.02
C ASN A 423 -38.80 -53.42 41.05
#